data_AF-A0A450RZD1-F1
#
_entry.id   AF-A0A450RZD1-F1
#
_cell.length_a   1.000
_cell.length_b   1.000
_cell.length_c   1.000
_cell.angle_alpha   90.00
_cell.angle_beta   90.00
_cell.angle_gamma   90.00
#
_symmetry.space_group_name_H-M   'P 1'
#
loop_
_entity.id
_entity.type
_entity.pdbx_description
1 polymer ?
#
loop_
_entity_poly.entity_id
_entity_poly.type
_entity_poly.pdbx_seq_one_letter_code
_entity_poly.pdbx_strand_id
1 'polypeptide(L)' 'MKAINAADQSQDMLPEYKLDYSKAKSNRFAEKITIALDPDVAEFFTTSEDVNKVLRAILLALPNDNLTKAQQVA' A
#
# COMPACT_ATOMS: atom_id res chain seq x y z
N MET A 1 26.39 -30.96 -22.28
CA MET A 1 25.71 -29.74 -21.77
C MET A 1 24.56 -29.44 -22.70
N LYS A 2 23.30 -29.53 -22.22
CA LYS A 2 22.09 -29.37 -23.04
C LYS A 2 21.80 -27.87 -23.19
N ALA A 3 21.67 -27.40 -24.43
CA ALA A 3 21.33 -26.01 -24.72
C ALA A 3 19.90 -25.72 -24.23
N ILE A 4 19.78 -24.72 -23.37
CA ILE A 4 18.51 -24.18 -22.87
C ILE A 4 17.91 -23.28 -23.93
N ASN A 5 16.85 -23.76 -24.59
CA ASN A 5 16.05 -22.97 -25.51
C ASN A 5 15.21 -21.97 -24.70
N ALA A 6 15.15 -20.71 -25.14
CA ALA A 6 14.39 -19.64 -24.48
C ALA A 6 12.87 -19.89 -24.35
N ALA A 7 12.35 -20.97 -24.96
CA ALA A 7 10.97 -21.42 -24.83
C ALA A 7 10.64 -22.10 -23.47
N ASP A 8 11.64 -22.37 -22.62
CA ASP A 8 11.45 -22.95 -21.27
C ASP A 8 11.24 -21.88 -20.17
N GLN A 9 11.18 -20.59 -20.53
CA GLN A 9 11.05 -19.47 -19.58
C GLN A 9 9.64 -19.27 -19.02
N SER A 10 8.63 -19.98 -19.56
CA SER A 10 7.28 -20.03 -19.01
C SER A 10 7.04 -21.42 -18.39
N GLN A 11 7.73 -21.71 -17.30
CA GLN A 11 7.20 -22.69 -16.34
C GLN A 11 5.92 -22.07 -15.77
N ASP A 12 4.81 -22.30 -16.47
CA ASP A 12 3.49 -21.83 -16.07
C ASP A 12 3.26 -22.21 -14.62
N MET A 13 3.00 -21.21 -13.77
CA MET A 13 2.68 -21.47 -12.36
C MET A 13 1.48 -22.40 -12.30
N LEU A 14 1.58 -23.47 -11.50
CA LEU A 14 0.48 -24.40 -11.34
C LEU A 14 -0.78 -23.64 -10.87
N PRO A 15 -1.99 -24.08 -11.26
CA PRO A 15 -3.23 -23.35 -10.96
C PRO A 15 -3.43 -23.07 -9.46
N GLU A 16 -2.89 -23.90 -8.57
CA GLU A 16 -2.97 -23.76 -7.11
C GLU A 16 -2.22 -22.52 -6.58
N TYR A 17 -1.26 -21.99 -7.35
CA TYR A 17 -0.53 -20.78 -7.01
C TYR A 17 -1.23 -19.49 -7.46
N LYS A 18 -2.45 -19.58 -8.03
CA LYS A 18 -3.31 -18.43 -8.29
C LYS A 18 -4.00 -18.01 -6.99
N LEU A 19 -3.28 -17.25 -6.18
CA LEU A 19 -3.78 -16.75 -4.90
C LEU A 19 -4.93 -15.76 -5.11
N ASP A 20 -6.05 -16.02 -4.45
CA ASP A 20 -7.21 -15.11 -4.38
C ASP A 20 -6.93 -14.02 -3.34
N TYR A 21 -6.38 -12.90 -3.80
CA TYR A 21 -6.03 -11.77 -2.93
C TYR A 21 -7.23 -11.09 -2.28
N SER A 22 -8.47 -11.31 -2.76
CA SER A 22 -9.68 -10.84 -2.07
C SER A 22 -9.92 -11.55 -0.74
N LYS A 23 -9.31 -12.72 -0.53
CA LYS A 23 -9.32 -13.48 0.75
C LYS A 23 -8.05 -13.27 1.58
N ALA A 24 -7.15 -12.40 1.14
CA ALA A 24 -5.93 -12.13 1.87
C ALA A 24 -6.25 -11.57 3.26
N LYS A 25 -5.65 -12.15 4.29
CA LYS A 25 -5.67 -11.60 5.64
C LYS A 25 -4.58 -10.54 5.77
N SER A 26 -4.77 -9.59 6.69
CA SER A 26 -3.74 -8.62 7.04
C SER A 26 -2.42 -9.33 7.33
N ASN A 27 -1.33 -8.82 6.76
CA ASN A 27 -0.01 -9.43 6.89
C ASN A 27 0.43 -9.39 8.36
N ARG A 28 0.48 -10.55 9.02
CA ARG A 28 0.87 -10.67 10.44
C ARG A 28 2.30 -10.20 10.75
N PHE A 29 3.15 -10.09 9.73
CA PHE A 29 4.52 -9.61 9.84
C PHE A 29 4.66 -8.13 9.47
N ALA A 30 3.61 -7.52 8.92
CA ALA A 30 3.56 -6.09 8.73
C ALA A 30 3.00 -5.45 10.00
N GLU A 31 3.90 -4.91 10.83
CA GLU A 31 3.51 -4.15 12.03
C GLU A 31 2.73 -2.86 11.69
N LYS A 32 2.80 -2.40 10.44
CA LYS A 32 2.22 -1.15 9.97
C LYS A 32 1.38 -1.39 8.72
N ILE A 33 0.28 -0.64 8.62
CA ILE A 33 -0.54 -0.57 7.41
C ILE A 33 0.26 0.22 6.38
N THR A 34 0.55 -0.41 5.25
CA THR A 34 1.19 0.24 4.10
C THR A 34 0.12 0.67 3.11
N ILE A 35 0.22 1.90 2.63
CA ILE A 35 -0.64 2.45 1.60
C ILE A 35 0.18 2.49 0.31
N ALA A 36 -0.36 1.93 -0.78
CA ALA A 36 0.25 2.08 -2.09
C ALA A 36 -0.08 3.46 -2.65
N LEU A 37 0.94 4.17 -3.13
CA LEU A 37 0.77 5.41 -3.88
C LEU A 37 0.78 5.08 -5.37
N ASP A 38 0.01 5.84 -6.14
CA ASP A 38 0.12 5.78 -7.60
C ASP A 38 1.48 6.35 -8.06
N PRO A 39 2.02 5.90 -9.20
CA PRO A 39 3.37 6.26 -9.63
C PRO A 39 3.61 7.77 -9.76
N ASP A 40 2.61 8.50 -10.26
CA ASP A 40 2.62 9.96 -10.40
C ASP A 40 2.70 10.68 -9.05
N VAL A 41 2.04 10.15 -8.02
CA VAL A 41 2.10 10.70 -6.66
C VAL A 41 3.42 10.33 -5.98
N ALA A 42 3.91 9.11 -6.20
CA ALA A 42 5.16 8.61 -5.62
C ALA A 42 6.39 9.40 -6.09
N GLU A 43 6.36 10.00 -7.29
CA GLU A 43 7.42 10.90 -7.78
C GLU A 43 7.64 12.13 -6.87
N PHE A 44 6.58 12.62 -6.21
CA PHE A 44 6.65 13.79 -5.33
C PHE A 44 6.84 13.44 -3.86
N PHE A 45 6.47 12.22 -3.46
CA PHE A 45 6.48 11.80 -2.07
C PHE A 45 7.34 10.55 -1.84
N THR A 46 8.61 10.78 -1.51
CA THR A 46 9.60 9.72 -1.31
C THR A 46 9.47 9.01 0.04
N THR A 47 8.91 9.69 1.06
CA THR A 47 8.78 9.14 2.41
C THR A 47 7.34 9.18 2.91
N SER A 48 7.01 8.23 3.78
CA SER A 48 5.71 8.22 4.47
C SER A 48 5.53 9.40 5.42
N GLU A 49 6.63 10.01 5.90
CA GLU A 49 6.58 11.20 6.75
C GLU A 49 6.10 12.43 5.96
N ASP A 50 6.61 12.63 4.74
CA ASP A 50 6.23 13.75 3.87
C ASP A 50 4.74 13.69 3.50
N VAL A 51 4.25 12.49 3.14
CA VAL A 51 2.82 12.26 2.87
C VAL A 51 1.98 12.63 4.09
N ASN A 52 2.35 12.12 5.27
CA ASN A 52 1.60 12.37 6.50
C ASN A 52 1.57 13.86 6.89
N LYS A 53 2.65 14.59 6.64
CA LYS A 53 2.72 16.04 6.90
C LYS A 53 1.73 16.81 6.03
N VAL A 54 1.67 16.49 4.74
CA VAL A 54 0.73 17.14 3.81
C VAL A 54 -0.71 16.78 4.15
N LEU A 55 -1.01 15.50 4.40
CA LEU A 55 -2.36 15.08 4.77
C LEU A 55 -2.85 15.76 6.04
N ARG A 56 -1.98 15.92 7.06
CA ARG A 56 -2.31 16.67 8.28
C ARG A 56 -2.55 18.15 8.01
N ALA A 57 -1.75 18.77 7.14
CA ALA A 57 -1.95 20.17 6.77
C ALA A 57 -3.31 20.37 6.06
N ILE A 58 -3.68 19.45 5.17
CA ILE A 58 -4.99 19.44 4.51
C ILE A 58 -6.10 19.26 5.55
N LEU A 59 -5.96 18.28 6.46
CA LEU A 59 -6.92 18.07 7.54
C LEU A 59 -7.12 19.33 8.38
N LEU A 60 -6.07 20.08 8.70
CA LEU A 60 -6.19 21.34 9.46
C LEU A 60 -6.85 22.47 8.66
N ALA A 61 -6.63 22.51 7.34
CA ALA A 61 -7.18 23.54 6.46
C ALA A 61 -8.66 23.28 6.09
N LEU A 62 -9.10 22.02 6.17
CA LEU A 62 -10.50 21.67 5.96
C LEU A 62 -11.35 22.12 7.17
N PRO A 63 -12.53 22.71 6.94
CA PRO A 63 -13.47 22.98 8.02
C PRO A 63 -13.95 21.64 8.60
N ASN A 64 -13.56 21.35 9.83
CA ASN A 64 -13.86 20.06 10.47
C ASN A 64 -15.05 20.17 11.40
N ASP A 65 -16.20 19.64 10.99
CA ASP A 65 -17.33 19.38 11.91
C ASP A 65 -17.07 18.15 12.82
N ASN A 66 -16.06 17.32 12.50
CA ASN A 66 -15.83 16.04 13.18
C ASN A 66 -14.55 15.97 14.05
N LEU A 67 -13.63 16.94 13.96
CA LEU A 67 -12.43 16.97 14.82
C LEU A 67 -12.74 17.39 16.27
N THR A 68 -13.89 18.00 16.52
CA THR A 68 -14.38 18.39 17.85
C THR A 68 -14.69 17.20 18.77
N LYS A 69 -14.94 16.00 18.23
CA LYS A 69 -15.27 14.82 19.05
C LYS A 69 -14.05 14.14 19.66
N ALA A 70 -12.86 14.29 19.06
CA ALA A 70 -11.63 13.72 19.61
C ALA A 70 -11.07 14.51 20.81
N GLN A 71 -11.53 15.74 21.04
CA GLN A 71 -11.15 16.58 22.17
C GLN A 71 -12.13 16.53 23.35
N GLN A 72 -13.24 15.79 23.25
CA GLN A 72 -14.28 15.69 24.29
C GLN A 72 -14.23 14.38 25.11
N VAL A 73 -13.22 13.53 24.91
CA VAL A 73 -12.98 12.35 25.76
C VAL A 73 -11.66 12.55 26.48
N ALA A 74 -11.66 13.48 27.43
CA ALA A 74 -10.65 13.65 28.47
C ALA A 74 -11.38 13.68 29.83
#